data_AF-A0A7U9T3Y5-F1
#
_entry.id   AF-A0A7U9T3Y5-F1
#
_cell.length_a   1.000
_cell.length_b   1.000
_cell.length_c   1.000
_cell.angle_alpha   90.00
_cell.angle_beta   90.00
_cell.angle_gamma   90.00
#
_symmetry.space_group_name_H-M   'P 1'
#
loop_
_entity.id
_entity.type
_entity.pdbx_description
1 polymer ?
#
loop_
_entity_poly.entity_id
_entity_poly.type
_entity_poly.pdbx_seq_one_letter_code
_entity_poly.pdbx_strand_id
1 'polypeptide(L)'
;MGSEEYKRLYQLYLYVFSTPSDSEEREKRLAEISDEDSEKLWDFYSGLCSGRIKPENINKESEESSMTYQQWRAATKSNSWQNRGKLSDFERENPTTAQAYKKRLEAEKKKRSEILAIKDTRARHKAIYENMELFER
;
A
#
# COMPACT_ATOMS: atom_id res chain seq x y z
N MET A 1 -13.88 -11.69 -2.63
CA MET A 1 -13.66 -11.24 -1.25
C MET A 1 -14.09 -9.79 -1.18
N GLY A 2 -15.12 -9.49 -0.39
CA GLY A 2 -15.49 -8.10 -0.12
C GLY A 2 -14.42 -7.44 0.76
N SER A 3 -14.30 -6.13 0.74
CA SER A 3 -13.32 -5.39 1.57
C SER A 3 -13.51 -5.55 3.07
N GLU A 4 -14.75 -5.67 3.56
CA GLU A 4 -14.99 -5.95 4.99
C GLU A 4 -14.48 -7.34 5.39
N GLU A 5 -14.76 -8.34 4.56
CA GLU A 5 -14.28 -9.71 4.74
C GLU A 5 -12.74 -9.76 4.69
N TYR A 6 -12.13 -9.04 3.74
CA TYR A 6 -10.69 -8.89 3.65
C TYR A 6 -10.11 -8.25 4.93
N LYS A 7 -10.68 -7.13 5.40
CA LYS A 7 -10.22 -6.43 6.62
C LYS A 7 -10.28 -7.35 7.82
N ARG A 8 -11.37 -8.11 7.97
CA ARG A 8 -11.53 -9.12 9.02
C ARG A 8 -10.45 -10.21 8.95
N LEU A 9 -10.23 -10.79 7.77
CA LEU A 9 -9.20 -11.82 7.55
C LEU A 9 -7.78 -11.27 7.74
N TYR A 10 -7.53 -10.02 7.37
CA TYR A 10 -6.23 -9.36 7.56
C TYR A 10 -5.92 -9.12 9.04
N GLN A 11 -6.91 -8.73 9.86
CA GLN A 11 -6.75 -8.61 11.30
C GLN A 11 -6.47 -9.98 11.96
N LEU A 12 -7.18 -11.02 11.55
CA LEU A 12 -6.91 -12.40 11.99
C LEU A 12 -5.51 -12.87 11.57
N TYR A 13 -5.09 -12.53 10.36
CA TYR A 13 -3.75 -12.82 9.86
C TYR A 13 -2.67 -12.14 10.72
N LEU A 14 -2.81 -10.85 11.02
CA LEU A 14 -1.89 -10.16 11.92
C LEU A 14 -1.91 -10.76 13.33
N TYR A 15 -3.09 -11.08 13.85
CA TYR A 15 -3.23 -11.69 15.17
C TYR A 15 -2.51 -13.04 15.25
N VAL A 16 -2.74 -13.97 14.31
CA VAL A 16 -2.16 -15.32 14.35
C VAL A 16 -0.68 -15.34 13.96
N PHE A 17 -0.31 -14.59 12.92
CA PHE A 17 1.03 -14.66 12.32
C PHE A 17 2.00 -13.59 12.86
N SER A 18 1.58 -12.76 13.83
CA SER A 18 2.50 -11.90 14.60
C SER A 18 3.36 -12.69 15.59
N THR A 19 2.95 -13.92 15.91
CA THR A 19 3.70 -14.85 16.77
C THR A 19 4.49 -15.87 15.93
N PRO A 20 5.65 -16.34 16.41
CA PRO A 20 6.45 -17.37 15.74
C PRO A 20 5.64 -18.63 15.42
N SER A 21 6.00 -19.33 14.34
CA SER A 21 5.28 -20.52 13.88
C SER A 21 5.16 -21.64 14.92
N ASP A 22 6.20 -21.82 15.74
CA ASP A 22 6.30 -22.94 16.67
C ASP A 22 5.96 -22.52 18.12
N SER A 23 5.23 -21.42 18.32
CA SER A 23 4.84 -20.99 19.66
C SER A 23 3.48 -21.57 20.07
N GLU A 24 3.37 -22.01 21.34
CA GLU A 24 2.10 -22.42 21.94
C GLU A 24 1.04 -21.30 21.85
N GLU A 25 1.47 -20.05 21.85
CA GLU A 25 0.58 -18.90 21.65
C GLU A 25 -0.09 -18.93 20.28
N ARG A 26 0.61 -19.33 19.22
CA ARG A 26 0.03 -19.40 17.88
C ARG A 26 -0.98 -20.53 17.77
N GLU A 27 -0.71 -21.68 18.38
CA GLU A 27 -1.66 -22.80 18.45
C GLU A 27 -2.94 -22.42 19.21
N LYS A 28 -2.81 -21.71 20.34
CA LYS A 28 -3.97 -21.18 21.07
C LYS A 28 -4.77 -20.20 20.24
N ARG A 29 -4.11 -19.27 19.55
CA ARG A 29 -4.77 -18.30 18.66
C ARG A 29 -5.48 -18.97 17.50
N LEU A 30 -4.94 -20.06 16.95
CA LEU A 30 -5.61 -20.85 15.92
C LEU A 30 -6.81 -21.61 16.47
N ALA A 31 -6.73 -22.13 17.69
CA ALA A 31 -7.83 -22.83 18.36
C ALA A 31 -8.97 -21.90 18.82
N GLU A 32 -8.70 -20.61 19.01
CA GLU A 32 -9.71 -19.58 19.30
C GLU A 32 -10.55 -19.20 18.08
N ILE A 33 -10.06 -19.48 16.87
CA ILE A 33 -10.69 -19.12 15.61
C ILE A 33 -11.66 -20.24 15.19
N SER A 34 -12.80 -19.86 14.62
CA SER A 34 -13.76 -20.85 14.09
C SER A 34 -13.16 -21.64 12.93
N ASP A 35 -13.60 -22.90 12.75
CA ASP A 35 -13.11 -23.75 11.65
C ASP A 35 -13.30 -23.08 10.27
N GLU A 36 -14.41 -22.37 10.07
CA GLU A 36 -14.71 -21.63 8.84
C GLU A 36 -13.73 -20.47 8.60
N ASP A 37 -13.36 -19.74 9.66
CA ASP A 37 -12.39 -18.65 9.57
C ASP A 37 -10.96 -19.16 9.40
N SER A 38 -10.65 -20.33 9.96
CA SER A 38 -9.35 -20.99 9.82
C SER A 38 -9.07 -21.36 8.36
N GLU A 39 -10.06 -21.93 7.67
CA GLU A 39 -9.96 -22.27 6.25
C GLU A 39 -9.79 -21.02 5.38
N LYS A 40 -10.61 -19.98 5.62
CA LYS A 40 -10.51 -18.71 4.90
C LYS A 40 -9.18 -17.98 5.17
N LEU A 41 -8.66 -18.07 6.39
CA LEU A 41 -7.37 -17.50 6.76
C LEU A 41 -6.21 -18.21 6.05
N TRP A 42 -6.29 -19.53 5.89
CA TRP A 42 -5.33 -20.31 5.12
C TRP A 42 -5.35 -19.97 3.62
N ASP A 43 -6.53 -19.85 3.01
CA ASP A 43 -6.66 -19.41 1.62
C ASP A 43 -6.14 -17.98 1.43
N PHE A 44 -6.41 -17.11 2.41
CA PHE A 44 -5.93 -15.73 2.44
C PHE A 44 -4.40 -15.65 2.51
N TYR A 45 -3.79 -16.37 3.45
CA TYR A 45 -2.33 -16.46 3.57
C TYR A 45 -1.69 -17.02 2.29
N SER A 46 -2.23 -18.13 1.77
CA SER A 46 -1.76 -18.74 0.52
C SER A 46 -1.90 -17.77 -0.66
N GLY A 47 -2.97 -16.97 -0.67
CA GLY A 47 -3.20 -15.91 -1.64
C GLY A 47 -2.16 -14.78 -1.56
N LEU A 48 -1.77 -14.36 -0.35
CA LEU A 48 -0.70 -13.38 -0.14
C LEU A 48 0.65 -13.91 -0.60
N CYS A 49 1.01 -15.15 -0.24
CA CYS A 49 2.28 -15.77 -0.62
C CYS A 49 2.39 -16.05 -2.12
N SER A 50 1.28 -16.39 -2.78
CA SER A 50 1.22 -16.60 -4.24
C SER A 50 1.09 -15.30 -5.04
N GLY A 51 0.86 -14.16 -4.38
CA GLY A 51 0.60 -12.87 -5.03
C GLY A 51 -0.79 -12.75 -5.68
N ARG A 52 -1.66 -13.76 -5.54
CA ARG A 52 -3.08 -13.72 -5.93
C ARG A 52 -3.82 -12.61 -5.18
N ILE A 53 -3.46 -12.43 -3.91
CA ILE A 53 -3.97 -11.37 -3.05
C ILE A 53 -2.86 -10.34 -2.88
N LYS A 54 -3.06 -9.14 -3.42
CA LYS A 54 -2.15 -8.01 -3.19
C LYS A 54 -2.65 -7.19 -2.01
N PRO A 55 -1.79 -6.78 -1.06
CA PRO A 55 -2.17 -5.85 0.01
C PRO A 55 -2.68 -4.49 -0.53
N GLU A 56 -2.36 -4.18 -1.80
CA GLU A 56 -2.88 -3.02 -2.53
C GLU A 56 -4.41 -3.01 -2.71
N ASN A 57 -5.09 -4.17 -2.57
CA ASN A 57 -6.56 -4.23 -2.66
C ASN A 57 -7.26 -3.58 -1.45
N ILE A 58 -6.55 -3.28 -0.35
CA ILE A 58 -7.06 -2.47 0.77
C ILE A 58 -7.20 -1.00 0.34
N ASN A 59 -6.29 -0.52 -0.51
CA ASN A 59 -6.26 0.88 -0.93
C ASN A 59 -7.31 1.24 -1.98
N LYS A 60 -8.05 0.26 -2.53
CA LYS A 60 -9.20 0.56 -3.41
C LYS A 60 -10.49 0.86 -2.65
N GLU A 61 -10.60 0.43 -1.40
CA GLU A 61 -11.81 0.67 -0.58
C GLU A 61 -11.58 1.60 0.61
N SER A 62 -10.37 2.16 0.78
CA SER A 62 -10.19 3.40 1.52
C SER A 62 -10.25 4.64 0.61
N GLU A 63 -10.70 4.49 -0.63
CA GLU A 63 -11.07 5.62 -1.52
C GLU A 63 -12.40 6.30 -1.09
N GLU A 64 -12.76 6.22 0.19
CA GLU A 64 -13.64 7.23 0.82
C GLU A 64 -12.87 8.53 1.12
N SER A 65 -11.56 8.55 0.88
CA SER A 65 -10.83 9.80 0.73
C SER A 65 -11.21 10.42 -0.61
N SER A 66 -11.87 11.58 -0.59
CA SER A 66 -12.29 12.36 -1.77
C SER A 66 -11.17 12.58 -2.83
N MET A 67 -9.90 12.28 -2.50
CA MET A 67 -8.74 12.51 -3.34
C MET A 67 -7.85 11.25 -3.43
N THR A 68 -7.73 10.70 -4.63
CA THR A 68 -6.83 9.57 -4.93
C THR A 68 -5.37 10.00 -4.90
N TYR A 69 -4.44 9.05 -4.80
CA TYR A 69 -3.00 9.33 -4.84
C TYR A 69 -2.58 10.12 -6.09
N GLN A 70 -3.13 9.79 -7.27
CA GLN A 70 -2.80 10.49 -8.51
C GLN A 70 -3.28 11.95 -8.49
N GLN A 71 -4.49 12.18 -7.98
CA GLN A 71 -5.04 13.53 -7.82
C GLN A 71 -4.23 14.35 -6.80
N TRP A 72 -3.89 13.75 -5.66
CA TRP A 72 -3.05 14.37 -4.62
C TRP A 72 -1.63 14.68 -5.14
N ARG A 73 -1.01 13.75 -5.88
CA ARG A 73 0.31 13.92 -6.53
C ARG A 73 0.29 15.03 -7.59
N ALA A 74 -0.78 15.12 -8.37
CA ALA A 74 -0.95 16.19 -9.35
C ALA A 74 -1.16 17.56 -8.65
N ALA A 75 -2.00 17.60 -7.62
CA ALA A 75 -2.26 18.80 -6.83
C ALA A 75 -1.00 19.31 -6.11
N THR A 76 -0.17 18.41 -5.56
CA THR A 76 1.10 18.77 -4.90
C THR A 76 2.17 19.29 -5.86
N LYS A 77 2.16 18.86 -7.12
CA LYS A 77 3.02 19.44 -8.18
C LYS A 77 2.54 20.82 -8.62
N SER A 78 1.24 21.11 -8.50
CA SER A 78 0.64 22.36 -8.98
C SER A 78 0.85 23.51 -7.99
N ASN A 79 1.26 24.68 -8.48
CA ASN A 79 1.38 25.88 -7.64
C ASN A 79 0.06 26.68 -7.52
N SER A 80 -1.08 26.08 -7.87
CA SER A 80 -2.38 26.74 -7.76
C SER A 80 -2.83 26.88 -6.31
N TRP A 81 -3.27 28.09 -5.93
CA TRP A 81 -3.83 28.36 -4.60
C TRP A 81 -5.05 27.49 -4.29
N GLN A 82 -5.91 27.21 -5.29
CA GLN A 82 -7.07 26.33 -5.14
C GLN A 82 -6.68 24.90 -4.75
N ASN A 83 -5.52 24.43 -5.22
CA ASN A 83 -5.00 23.10 -4.88
C ASN A 83 -4.41 23.06 -3.48
N ARG A 84 -3.82 24.17 -3.01
CA ARG A 84 -3.30 24.25 -1.63
C ARG A 84 -4.40 24.12 -0.58
N GLY A 85 -5.56 24.74 -0.80
CA GLY A 85 -6.72 24.60 0.08
C GLY A 85 -7.18 23.14 0.16
N LYS A 86 -7.46 22.52 -0.99
CA LYS A 86 -7.88 21.12 -1.09
C LYS A 86 -6.90 20.14 -0.45
N LEU A 87 -5.59 20.36 -0.64
CA LEU A 87 -4.55 19.56 -0.01
C LEU A 87 -4.58 19.71 1.51
N SER A 88 -4.69 20.93 2.02
CA SER A 88 -4.74 21.18 3.46
C SER A 88 -5.97 20.55 4.10
N ASP A 89 -7.14 20.64 3.46
CA ASP A 89 -8.37 20.03 3.94
C ASP A 89 -8.26 18.50 3.96
N PHE A 90 -7.74 17.92 2.87
CA PHE A 90 -7.47 16.48 2.78
C PHE A 90 -6.50 15.99 3.85
N GLU A 91 -5.38 16.67 4.06
CA GLU A 91 -4.38 16.28 5.06
C GLU A 91 -4.94 16.38 6.49
N ARG A 92 -5.85 17.32 6.74
CA ARG A 92 -6.54 17.47 8.02
C ARG A 92 -7.57 16.36 8.25
N GLU A 93 -8.35 16.03 7.23
CA GLU A 93 -9.41 15.02 7.31
C GLU A 93 -8.86 13.58 7.27
N ASN A 94 -7.74 13.37 6.58
CA ASN A 94 -7.17 12.04 6.31
C ASN A 94 -5.67 11.98 6.64
N PRO A 95 -5.26 12.22 7.91
CA PRO A 95 -3.85 12.36 8.27
C PRO A 95 -3.03 11.09 7.99
N THR A 96 -3.58 9.91 8.25
CA THR A 96 -2.91 8.62 7.99
C THR A 96 -2.69 8.38 6.51
N THR A 97 -3.71 8.62 5.68
CA THR A 97 -3.64 8.47 4.21
C THR A 97 -2.67 9.48 3.60
N ALA A 98 -2.73 10.74 4.04
CA ALA A 98 -1.80 11.77 3.64
C ALA A 98 -0.35 11.41 3.99
N GLN A 99 -0.10 10.86 5.18
CA GLN A 99 1.23 10.42 5.57
C GLN A 99 1.72 9.25 4.69
N ALA A 100 0.85 8.29 4.37
CA ALA A 100 1.18 7.21 3.46
C ALA A 100 1.52 7.73 2.04
N TYR A 101 0.75 8.70 1.52
CA TYR A 101 1.01 9.33 0.23
C TYR A 101 2.33 10.10 0.21
N LYS A 102 2.65 10.85 1.28
CA LYS A 102 3.94 11.54 1.43
C LYS A 102 5.11 10.56 1.40
N LYS A 103 5.04 9.46 2.17
CA LYS A 103 6.07 8.41 2.17
C LYS A 103 6.25 7.78 0.80
N ARG A 104 5.14 7.48 0.10
CA ARG A 104 5.19 6.95 -1.27
C ARG A 104 5.88 7.92 -2.23
N LEU A 105 5.53 9.20 -2.18
CA LEU A 105 6.12 10.23 -3.04
C LEU A 105 7.63 10.41 -2.78
N GLU A 106 8.05 10.33 -1.52
CA GLU A 106 9.48 10.36 -1.16
C GLU A 106 10.24 9.16 -1.72
N ALA A 107 9.68 7.96 -1.62
CA ALA A 107 10.27 6.75 -2.20
C ALA A 107 10.38 6.84 -3.73
N GLU A 108 9.34 7.36 -4.40
CA GLU A 108 9.36 7.61 -5.86
C GLU A 108 10.45 8.62 -6.24
N LYS A 109 10.56 9.74 -5.51
CA LYS A 109 11.60 10.75 -5.74
C LYS A 109 12.99 10.17 -5.56
N LYS A 110 13.20 9.37 -4.51
CA LYS A 110 14.47 8.69 -4.24
C LYS A 110 14.82 7.74 -5.38
N LYS A 111 13.92 6.84 -5.76
CA LYS A 111 14.12 5.87 -6.85
C LYS A 111 14.40 6.58 -8.18
N ARG A 112 13.68 7.67 -8.48
CA ARG A 112 13.94 8.51 -9.65
C ARG A 112 15.35 9.11 -9.63
N SER A 113 15.79 9.63 -8.49
CA SER A 113 17.13 10.20 -8.33
C SER A 113 18.23 9.15 -8.49
N GLU A 114 18.01 7.93 -7.98
CA GLU A 114 18.94 6.80 -8.12
C GLU A 114 19.10 6.40 -9.59
N ILE A 115 18.00 6.31 -10.32
CA ILE A 115 18.01 6.02 -11.78
C ILE A 115 18.77 7.11 -12.53
N LEU A 116 18.53 8.39 -12.23
CA LEU A 116 19.23 9.50 -12.88
C LEU A 116 20.73 9.56 -12.55
N ALA A 117 21.14 9.05 -11.38
CA ALA A 117 22.52 8.98 -10.95
C ALA A 117 23.33 7.86 -11.64
N ILE A 118 22.69 6.94 -12.36
CA ILE A 118 23.38 5.89 -13.12
C ILE A 118 24.28 6.55 -14.18
N LYS A 119 25.59 6.28 -14.07
CA LYS A 119 26.62 6.83 -14.98
C LYS A 119 26.55 6.24 -16.38
N ASP A 120 26.30 4.95 -16.49
CA ASP A 120 26.18 4.26 -17.78
C ASP A 120 24.88 4.66 -18.48
N THR A 121 25.00 5.28 -19.65
CA THR A 121 23.87 5.82 -20.40
C THR A 121 22.89 4.74 -20.84
N ARG A 122 23.37 3.55 -21.23
CA ARG A 122 22.53 2.47 -21.73
C ARG A 122 21.75 1.81 -20.59
N ALA A 123 22.41 1.57 -19.47
CA ALA A 123 21.79 1.08 -18.24
C ALA A 123 20.78 2.09 -17.68
N ARG A 124 21.10 3.40 -17.72
CA ARG A 124 20.17 4.45 -17.32
C ARG A 124 18.92 4.47 -18.19
N HIS A 125 19.06 4.45 -19.52
CA HIS A 125 17.90 4.44 -20.42
C HIS A 125 17.05 3.17 -20.24
N LYS A 126 17.68 2.02 -20.03
CA LYS A 126 16.98 0.78 -19.69
C LYS A 126 16.19 0.93 -18.39
N ALA A 127 16.82 1.46 -17.33
CA ALA A 127 16.16 1.67 -16.04
C ALA A 127 15.03 2.71 -16.11
N ILE A 128 15.16 3.75 -16.94
CA ILE A 128 14.07 4.70 -17.20
C ILE A 128 12.90 3.99 -17.89
N TYR A 129 13.16 3.19 -18.92
CA TYR A 129 12.13 2.43 -19.64
C TYR A 129 11.40 1.43 -18.75
N GLU A 130 12.11 0.76 -17.84
CA GLU A 130 11.52 -0.17 -16.87
C GLU A 130 10.71 0.55 -15.75
N ASN A 131 10.88 1.86 -15.59
CA ASN A 131 10.25 2.64 -14.52
C ASN A 131 9.55 3.91 -15.07
N MET A 132 8.96 3.82 -16.26
CA MET A 132 8.39 4.97 -16.98
C MET A 132 7.38 5.76 -16.13
N GLU A 133 6.58 5.09 -15.31
CA GLU A 133 5.62 5.67 -14.36
C GLU A 133 6.23 6.74 -13.42
N LEU A 134 7.52 6.62 -13.08
CA LEU A 134 8.23 7.58 -12.24
C LEU A 134 8.62 8.87 -12.99
N PHE A 135 8.66 8.80 -14.32
CA PHE A 135 9.09 9.86 -15.22
C PHE A 135 7.94 10.49 -16.01
N GLU A 136 6.74 9.91 -15.95
CA GLU A 136 5.52 10.51 -16.49
C GLU A 136 5.22 11.85 -15.80
N ARG A 137 4.97 12.87 -16.63
CA ARG A 137 4.88 14.28 -16.22
C ARG A 137 3.51 14.62 -15.65
#